data_AF-A0A543CJZ3-F1
#
_entry.id   AF-A0A543CJZ3-F1
#
_cell.length_a   1.000
_cell.length_b   1.000
_cell.length_c   1.000
_cell.angle_alpha   90.00
_cell.angle_beta   90.00
_cell.angle_gamma   90.00
#
_symmetry.space_group_name_H-M   'P 1'
#
loop_
_entity.id
_entity.type
_entity.pdbx_description
1 polymer ?
#
loop_
_entity_poly.entity_id
_entity_poly.type
_entity_poly.pdbx_seq_one_letter_code
_entity_poly.pdbx_strand_id
1 'polypeptide(L)' 'MRKLVTLWRRCRDYGDRGMSTAEYAVGTVAAAAFAGLLFKIVTSPEVRRMLLAIIHRALSLVG' A
#
# COMPACT_ATOMS: atom_id res chain seq x y z
N MET A 1 22.09 31.89 -25.35
CA MET A 1 21.79 30.44 -25.31
C MET A 1 22.35 29.69 -24.11
N ARG A 2 23.61 29.90 -23.67
CA ARG A 2 24.21 29.15 -22.53
C ARG A 2 23.45 29.25 -21.19
N LYS A 3 22.93 30.43 -20.82
CA LYS A 3 22.19 30.62 -19.54
C LYS A 3 20.92 29.77 -19.44
N LEU A 4 20.22 29.54 -20.55
CA LEU A 4 19.01 28.71 -20.60
C LEU A 4 19.33 27.24 -20.31
N VAL A 5 20.43 26.72 -20.87
CA VAL A 5 20.88 25.34 -20.64
C VAL A 5 21.28 25.13 -19.18
N THR A 6 21.94 26.12 -18.56
CA THR A 6 22.34 26.05 -17.14
C THR A 6 21.13 26.07 -16.20
N LEU A 7 20.12 26.89 -16.51
CA LEU A 7 18.86 26.94 -15.74
C LEU A 7 18.08 25.63 -15.84
N TRP A 8 17.98 25.05 -17.05
CA TRP A 8 17.32 23.76 -17.26
C TRP A 8 17.99 22.62 -16.49
N ARG A 9 19.33 22.56 -16.48
CA ARG A 9 20.08 21.58 -15.67
C ARG A 9 19.79 21.74 -14.18
N ARG A 10 19.80 22.98 -13.66
CA ARG A 10 19.53 23.24 -12.23
C ARG A 10 18.14 22.77 -11.79
N CYS A 11 17.11 22.96 -12.61
CA CYS A 11 15.76 22.49 -12.29
C CYS A 11 15.68 20.97 -12.29
N ARG A 12 16.35 20.31 -13.24
CA ARG A 12 16.42 18.84 -13.29
C ARG A 12 17.14 18.25 -12.07
N ASP A 13 18.31 18.79 -11.72
CA ASP A 13 19.07 18.36 -10.53
C ASP A 13 18.31 18.59 -9.21
N TYR A 14 17.39 19.55 -9.18
CA TYR A 14 16.50 19.76 -8.03
C TYR A 14 15.37 18.72 -7.96
N GLY A 15 14.81 18.33 -9.11
CA GLY A 15 13.80 17.27 -9.20
C GLY A 15 14.37 15.91 -8.81
N ASP A 16 15.57 15.57 -9.29
CA ASP A 16 16.23 14.29 -9.00
C ASP A 16 16.58 14.14 -7.51
N ARG A 17 16.89 15.25 -6.81
CA ARG A 17 17.17 15.24 -5.37
C ARG A 17 15.97 14.90 -4.49
N GLY A 18 14.75 15.19 -4.95
CA GLY A 18 13.51 14.90 -4.21
C GLY A 18 12.78 13.64 -4.68
N MET A 19 13.17 13.09 -5.83
CA MET A 19 12.47 11.99 -6.49
C MET A 19 12.40 10.73 -5.62
N SER A 20 13.53 10.28 -5.08
CA SER A 20 13.56 9.08 -4.23
C SER A 20 12.72 9.25 -2.96
N THR A 21 12.79 10.39 -2.27
CA THR A 21 11.96 10.66 -1.08
C THR A 21 10.47 10.65 -1.41
N ALA A 22 10.08 11.20 -2.57
CA ALA A 22 8.69 11.18 -3.02
C ALA A 22 8.21 9.74 -3.34
N GLU A 23 9.04 8.92 -3.98
CA GLU A 23 8.75 7.51 -4.25
C GLU A 23 8.51 6.72 -2.97
N TYR A 24 9.39 6.87 -1.96
CA TYR A 24 9.21 6.22 -0.67
C TYR A 24 7.95 6.68 0.06
N ALA A 25 7.64 7.98 0.02
CA ALA A 25 6.43 8.52 0.63
C ALA A 25 5.17 7.94 -0.03
N VAL A 26 5.10 7.96 -1.37
CA VAL A 26 3.98 7.40 -2.12
C VAL A 26 3.87 5.89 -1.92
N GLY A 27 4.99 5.16 -1.92
CA GLY A 27 5.02 3.72 -1.65
C GLY A 27 4.48 3.37 -0.27
N THR A 28 4.84 4.16 0.75
CA THR A 28 4.34 3.98 2.12
C THR A 28 2.84 4.25 2.21
N VAL A 29 2.35 5.31 1.58
CA VAL A 29 0.91 5.63 1.53
C VAL A 29 0.13 4.54 0.82
N ALA A 30 0.63 4.05 -0.32
CA ALA A 30 0.01 2.95 -1.07
C ALA A 30 -0.07 1.67 -0.23
N ALA A 31 1.01 1.31 0.47
CA ALA A 31 1.04 0.15 1.35
C ALA A 31 0.04 0.29 2.52
N ALA A 32 -0.02 1.46 3.17
CA ALA A 32 -0.96 1.72 4.26
C ALA A 32 -2.42 1.66 3.79
N ALA A 33 -2.74 2.22 2.62
CA ALA A 33 -4.07 2.15 2.03
C ALA A 33 -4.48 0.70 1.72
N PHE A 34 -3.56 -0.09 1.15
CA PHE A 34 -3.79 -1.50 0.87
C PHE A 34 -3.99 -2.32 2.16
N ALA A 35 -3.19 -2.08 3.19
CA ALA A 35 -3.38 -2.70 4.51
C ALA A 35 -4.75 -2.37 5.11
N GLY A 36 -5.21 -1.12 4.98
CA GLY A 36 -6.56 -0.71 5.40
C GLY A 36 -7.67 -1.47 4.67
N LEU A 37 -7.52 -1.68 3.35
CA LEU A 37 -8.46 -2.48 2.57
C LEU A 37 -8.47 -3.94 3.04
N LEU A 38 -7.30 -4.57 3.20
CA LEU A 38 -7.21 -5.95 3.69
C LEU A 38 -7.80 -6.10 5.10
N PHE A 39 -7.53 -5.16 5.98
CA PHE A 39 -8.12 -5.15 7.32
C PHE A 39 -9.65 -5.14 7.25
N LYS A 40 -10.23 -4.29 6.40
CA LYS A 40 -11.69 -4.23 6.21
C LYS A 40 -12.27 -5.52 5.64
N ILE A 41 -11.55 -6.18 4.74
CA ILE A 41 -11.96 -7.48 4.19
C ILE A 41 -11.94 -8.55 5.27
N VAL A 42 -10.83 -8.68 6.02
CA VAL A 42 -10.67 -9.72 7.04
C VAL A 42 -11.63 -9.52 8.21
N THR A 43 -11.96 -8.27 8.55
CA THR A 43 -12.92 -7.95 9.62
C THR A 43 -14.39 -8.02 9.17
N SER A 44 -14.65 -8.29 7.88
CA SER A 44 -16.01 -8.34 7.34
C SER A 44 -16.85 -9.47 7.96
N PRO A 45 -18.19 -9.28 8.06
CA PRO A 45 -19.10 -10.34 8.48
C PRO A 45 -19.00 -11.61 7.64
N GLU A 46 -18.76 -11.48 6.34
CA GLU A 46 -18.65 -12.58 5.38
C GLU A 46 -17.46 -13.48 5.71
N VAL A 47 -16.26 -12.90 5.88
CA VAL A 47 -15.05 -13.65 6.25
C VAL A 47 -15.21 -14.29 7.62
N ARG A 48 -15.77 -13.57 8.59
CA ARG A 48 -16.04 -14.13 9.92
C ARG A 48 -16.98 -15.34 9.86
N ARG A 49 -18.09 -15.26 9.10
CA ARG A 49 -19.02 -16.39 8.92
C ARG A 49 -18.33 -17.59 8.27
N MET A 50 -17.50 -17.35 7.26
CA MET A 50 -16.76 -18.42 6.60
C MET A 50 -15.79 -19.12 7.56
N LEU A 51 -15.03 -18.37 8.36
CA LEU A 51 -14.14 -18.92 9.38
C LEU A 51 -14.90 -19.71 10.44
N LEU A 52 -16.03 -19.18 10.93
CA LEU A 52 -16.88 -19.89 11.89
C LEU A 52 -17.44 -21.19 11.30
N ALA A 53 -17.85 -21.21 10.03
CA ALA A 53 -18.31 -22.41 9.36
C ALA A 53 -17.23 -23.50 9.30
N ILE A 54 -15.98 -23.12 9.03
CA ILE A 54 -14.83 -24.04 9.05
C ILE A 54 -14.63 -24.61 10.46
N ILE A 55 -14.65 -23.76 11.49
CA ILE A 55 -14.50 -24.19 12.89
C ILE A 55 -15.63 -25.15 13.30
N HIS A 56 -16.88 -24.81 12.98
CA HIS A 56 -18.02 -25.69 13.27
C HIS A 56 -17.90 -27.05 12.59
N ARG A 57 -17.48 -27.07 11.32
CA ARG A 57 -17.25 -28.33 10.59
C ARG A 57 -16.12 -29.15 11.21
N ALA A 58 -15.04 -28.52 11.66
CA ALA A 58 -13.96 -29.23 12.33
C ALA A 58 -14.42 -29.84 13.67
N LEU A 59 -15.22 -29.10 14.45
CA LEU A 59 -15.75 -29.58 15.73
C LEU A 59 -16.77 -30.72 15.55
N SER A 60 -17.59 -30.68 14.51
CA SER A 60 -18.57 -31.74 14.22
C SER A 60 -17.95 -33.06 13.73
N LEU A 61 -16.64 -33.08 13.44
CA LEU A 61 -15.92 -34.32 13.08
C LEU A 61 -15.33 -35.02 14.31
N VAL A 62 -15.20 -34.31 15.43
CA VAL A 62 -14.57 -34.80 16.66
C VAL A 62 -15.60 -35.20 17.72
N GLY A 63 -16.79 -34.60 17.70
CA GLY A 63 -17.95 -35.03 18.49
C GLY A 63 -18.86 -35.96 17.69
#